data_AF-A0A528GSD9-F1
#
_entry.id   AF-A0A528GSD9-F1
#
_cell.length_a   1.000
_cell.length_b   1.000
_cell.length_c   1.000
_cell.angle_alpha   90.00
_cell.angle_beta   90.00
_cell.angle_gamma   90.00
#
_symmetry.space_group_name_H-M   'P 1'
#
loop_
_entity.id
_entity.type
_entity.pdbx_description
1 polymer ?
#
loop_
_entity_poly.entity_id
_entity_poly.type
_entity_poly.pdbx_seq_one_letter_code
_entity_poly.pdbx_strand_id
1 'polypeptide(L)'
;MRKLITLAALCAAFISPAGASSQLAPLVEKSYNVHYSGLREFSDGEVWVHVIWYDDHESISSAETICELDPHISTVAWGSLSAYLKHHRDVLLAGTRNVHKCKKGR
;
A
#
# COMPACT_ATOMS: atom_id res chain seq x y z
N MET A 1 26.41 -29.24 -42.45
CA MET A 1 25.03 -29.06 -41.95
C MET A 1 24.92 -29.92 -40.70
N ARG A 2 24.57 -29.49 -39.48
CA ARG A 2 23.82 -28.33 -38.96
C ARG A 2 24.38 -27.98 -37.57
N LYS A 3 24.08 -26.74 -37.18
CA LYS A 3 24.61 -25.98 -36.04
C LYS A 3 24.23 -26.56 -34.67
N LEU A 4 25.16 -26.39 -33.72
CA LEU A 4 24.95 -26.41 -32.27
C LEU A 4 23.76 -25.51 -31.89
N ILE A 5 22.85 -26.03 -31.06
CA ILE A 5 21.85 -25.21 -30.38
C ILE A 5 22.15 -25.26 -28.90
N THR A 6 22.91 -24.26 -28.46
CA THR A 6 23.13 -23.90 -27.06
C THR A 6 21.79 -23.41 -26.50
N LEU A 7 21.18 -24.18 -25.59
CA LEU A 7 20.05 -23.67 -24.80
C LEU A 7 20.61 -22.69 -23.75
N ALA A 8 20.57 -21.40 -24.08
CA ALA A 8 20.58 -20.36 -23.07
C ALA A 8 19.20 -20.35 -22.40
N ALA A 9 19.08 -21.05 -21.28
CA ALA A 9 17.96 -20.86 -20.37
C ALA A 9 18.08 -19.44 -19.81
N LEU A 10 17.34 -18.49 -20.39
CA LEU A 10 17.04 -17.22 -19.74
C LEU A 10 16.25 -17.55 -18.47
N CYS A 11 16.97 -17.71 -17.36
CA CYS A 11 16.42 -17.35 -16.06
C CYS A 11 16.33 -15.82 -16.03
N ALA A 12 15.37 -15.27 -16.76
CA ALA A 12 14.82 -13.97 -16.42
C ALA A 12 14.22 -14.17 -15.03
N ALA A 13 14.99 -13.79 -14.01
CA ALA A 13 14.51 -13.69 -12.65
C ALA A 13 13.22 -12.86 -12.71
N PHE A 14 12.10 -13.51 -12.45
CA PHE A 14 10.87 -12.84 -12.11
C PHE A 14 11.19 -12.03 -10.85
N ILE A 15 11.49 -10.74 -11.04
CA ILE A 15 11.46 -9.75 -9.97
C ILE A 15 9.98 -9.61 -9.65
N SER A 16 9.45 -10.54 -8.86
CA SER A 16 8.09 -10.45 -8.37
C SER A 16 7.96 -9.14 -7.59
N PRO A 17 6.90 -8.34 -7.81
CA PRO A 17 6.68 -7.07 -7.10
C PRO A 17 6.48 -7.25 -5.58
N ALA A 18 6.33 -8.48 -5.11
CA ALA A 18 6.05 -8.86 -3.73
C ALA A 18 7.04 -8.28 -2.69
N GLY A 19 8.22 -7.83 -3.10
CA GLY A 19 9.18 -7.17 -2.22
C GLY A 19 8.81 -5.73 -1.83
N ALA A 20 8.19 -4.96 -2.73
CA ALA A 20 7.96 -3.53 -2.51
C ALA A 20 6.96 -3.26 -1.38
N SER A 21 5.86 -4.01 -1.36
CA SER A 21 4.82 -3.91 -0.32
C SER A 21 5.28 -4.38 1.06
N SER A 22 6.12 -5.42 1.09
CA SER A 22 6.69 -5.93 2.35
C SER A 22 7.55 -4.89 3.07
N GLN A 23 8.21 -3.99 2.34
CA GLN A 23 9.00 -2.89 2.89
C GLN A 23 8.14 -1.67 3.23
N LEU A 24 7.03 -1.46 2.51
CA LEU A 24 6.15 -0.32 2.72
C LEU A 24 5.27 -0.45 3.98
N ALA A 25 4.74 -1.65 4.27
CA ALA A 25 3.88 -1.87 5.43
C ALA A 25 4.47 -1.33 6.75
N PRO A 26 5.73 -1.65 7.14
CA PRO A 26 6.31 -1.13 8.37
C PRO A 26 6.59 0.38 8.34
N LEU A 27 6.71 1.01 7.16
CA LEU A 27 6.84 2.47 7.05
C LEU A 27 5.51 3.17 7.32
N VAL A 28 4.42 2.62 6.79
CA VAL A 28 3.06 3.10 7.05
C VAL A 28 2.73 2.96 8.54
N GLU A 29 2.99 1.80 9.15
CA GLU A 29 2.71 1.60 10.59
C GLU A 29 3.49 2.55 11.50
N LYS A 30 4.69 2.97 11.09
CA LYS A 30 5.52 3.94 11.81
C LYS A 30 5.16 5.39 11.50
N SER A 31 4.29 5.62 10.52
CA SER A 31 3.84 6.97 10.19
C SER A 31 3.03 7.55 11.34
N TYR A 32 3.08 8.87 11.45
CA TYR A 32 2.42 9.58 12.52
C TYR A 32 0.91 9.24 12.57
N ASN A 33 0.39 9.06 13.78
CA ASN A 33 -1.04 8.89 14.07
C ASN A 33 -1.69 7.59 13.52
N VAL A 34 -0.93 6.63 12.99
CA VAL A 34 -1.46 5.31 12.56
C VAL A 34 -1.61 4.37 13.76
N HIS A 35 -2.82 3.83 13.97
CA HIS A 35 -3.08 2.77 14.94
C HIS A 35 -3.00 1.37 14.30
N TYR A 36 -3.65 1.18 13.15
CA TYR A 36 -3.57 -0.04 12.34
C TYR A 36 -3.45 0.32 10.86
N SER A 37 -2.77 -0.52 10.08
CA SER A 37 -2.64 -0.33 8.64
C SER A 37 -2.85 -1.64 7.86
N GLY A 38 -3.15 -1.50 6.57
CA GLY A 38 -3.23 -2.59 5.61
C GLY A 38 -2.97 -2.08 4.21
N LEU A 39 -2.32 -2.88 3.38
CA LEU A 39 -2.00 -2.53 2.00
C LEU A 39 -2.85 -3.37 1.04
N ARG A 40 -3.26 -2.74 -0.06
CA ARG A 40 -3.87 -3.42 -1.20
C ARG A 40 -3.10 -3.02 -2.46
N GLU A 41 -2.42 -3.98 -3.05
CA GLU A 41 -1.75 -3.82 -4.34
C GLU A 41 -2.69 -4.17 -5.48
N PHE A 42 -2.57 -3.43 -6.58
CA PHE A 42 -3.29 -3.66 -7.82
C PHE A 42 -2.33 -4.16 -8.90
N SER A 43 -2.89 -4.79 -9.95
CA SER A 43 -2.10 -5.41 -11.03
C SER A 43 -1.30 -4.41 -11.87
N ASP A 44 -1.67 -3.13 -11.84
CA ASP A 44 -0.97 -2.02 -12.49
C ASP A 44 0.17 -1.44 -11.63
N GLY A 45 0.42 -2.02 -10.46
CA GLY A 45 1.43 -1.57 -9.51
C GLY A 45 0.97 -0.45 -8.60
N GLU A 46 -0.29 0.00 -8.68
CA GLU A 46 -0.81 0.95 -7.70
C GLU A 46 -0.98 0.29 -6.33
N VAL A 47 -0.76 1.09 -5.29
CA VAL A 47 -0.95 0.69 -3.90
C VAL A 47 -2.00 1.58 -3.25
N TRP A 48 -3.00 0.95 -2.64
CA TRP A 48 -3.89 1.60 -1.70
C TRP A 48 -3.48 1.27 -0.29
N VAL A 49 -3.34 2.31 0.52
CA VAL A 49 -3.04 2.21 1.94
C VAL A 49 -4.34 2.41 2.71
N HIS A 50 -4.72 1.44 3.52
CA HIS A 50 -5.87 1.52 4.42
C HIS A 50 -5.38 1.70 5.85
N VAL A 51 -5.91 2.68 6.57
CA VAL A 51 -5.45 3.02 7.91
C VAL A 51 -6.61 3.29 8.87
N ILE A 52 -6.37 2.95 10.14
CA ILE A 52 -7.17 3.37 11.28
C ILE A 52 -6.28 4.29 12.10
N TRP A 53 -6.67 5.55 12.24
CA TRP A 53 -5.90 6.54 13.00
C TRP A 53 -6.14 6.42 14.51
N TYR A 54 -5.24 6.97 15.32
CA TYR A 54 -5.54 7.22 16.75
C TYR A 54 -6.54 8.38 16.90
N ASP A 55 -6.35 9.45 16.12
CA ASP A 55 -7.22 10.63 16.05
C ASP A 55 -7.47 10.99 14.57
N ASP A 56 -8.72 11.20 14.16
CA ASP A 56 -9.03 11.53 12.75
C ASP A 56 -8.96 13.02 12.41
N HIS A 57 -8.70 13.90 13.39
CA HIS A 57 -8.64 15.35 13.20
C HIS A 57 -7.52 15.78 12.23
N GLU A 58 -6.38 15.09 12.25
CA GLU A 58 -5.21 15.33 11.38
C GLU A 58 -5.12 14.30 10.23
N SER A 59 -6.23 13.63 9.90
CA SER A 59 -6.24 12.53 8.92
C SER A 59 -5.76 12.95 7.53
N ILE A 60 -6.06 14.18 7.09
CA ILE A 60 -5.65 14.67 5.77
C ILE A 60 -4.14 14.90 5.69
N SER A 61 -3.55 15.64 6.62
CA SER A 61 -2.10 15.88 6.65
C SER A 61 -1.31 14.58 6.86
N SER A 62 -1.84 13.67 7.68
CA SER A 62 -1.26 12.34 7.89
C SER A 62 -1.32 11.50 6.60
N ALA A 63 -2.45 11.54 5.88
CA ALA A 63 -2.57 10.88 4.58
C ALA A 63 -1.61 11.44 3.54
N GLU A 64 -1.42 12.76 3.49
CA GLU A 64 -0.42 13.40 2.61
C GLU A 64 1.00 12.92 2.93
N THR A 65 1.35 12.80 4.21
CA THR A 65 2.65 12.26 4.64
C THR A 65 2.83 10.81 4.17
N ILE A 66 1.79 9.97 4.27
CA ILE A 66 1.82 8.59 3.77
C ILE A 66 2.00 8.56 2.24
N CYS A 67 1.35 9.45 1.49
CA CYS A 67 1.50 9.54 0.04
C CYS A 67 2.95 9.80 -0.41
N GLU A 68 3.77 10.43 0.42
CA GLU A 68 5.17 10.75 0.12
C GLU A 68 6.13 9.58 0.39
N LEU A 69 5.68 8.51 1.05
CA LEU A 69 6.53 7.37 1.40
C LEU A 69 6.96 6.54 0.20
N ASP A 70 6.08 6.38 -0.79
CA ASP A 70 6.34 5.59 -1.99
C ASP A 70 5.51 6.12 -3.18
N PRO A 71 6.12 6.34 -4.37
CA PRO A 71 5.43 6.88 -5.54
C PRO A 71 4.32 5.98 -6.10
N HIS A 72 4.27 4.70 -5.73
CA HIS A 72 3.22 3.76 -6.13
C HIS A 72 1.94 3.92 -5.29
N ILE A 73 2.00 4.61 -4.15
CA ILE A 73 0.81 4.88 -3.33
C ILE A 73 -0.08 5.85 -4.09
N SER A 74 -1.23 5.36 -4.54
CA SER A 74 -2.20 6.18 -5.28
C SER A 74 -3.31 6.71 -4.39
N THR A 75 -3.63 6.01 -3.31
CA THR A 75 -4.74 6.36 -2.41
C THR A 75 -4.42 5.96 -0.97
N VAL A 76 -4.77 6.86 -0.05
CA VAL A 76 -4.85 6.56 1.39
C VAL A 76 -6.32 6.60 1.79
N ALA A 77 -6.84 5.47 2.24
CA ALA A 77 -8.19 5.28 2.72
C ALA A 77 -8.18 5.10 4.23
N TRP A 78 -9.17 5.67 4.93
CA TRP A 78 -9.28 5.48 6.37
C TRP A 78 -10.69 5.28 6.87
N GLY A 79 -10.75 4.78 8.10
CA GLY A 79 -11.96 4.53 8.85
C GLY A 79 -11.79 4.89 10.31
N SER A 80 -12.72 4.41 11.12
CA SER A 80 -12.70 4.61 12.57
C SER A 80 -12.44 3.30 13.30
N LEU A 81 -11.96 3.40 14.55
CA LEU A 81 -11.80 2.23 15.41
C LEU A 81 -13.12 1.46 15.59
N SER A 82 -14.26 2.15 15.66
CA SER A 82 -15.58 1.51 15.70
C SER A 82 -15.87 0.66 14.47
N ALA A 83 -15.45 1.11 13.27
CA ALA A 83 -15.58 0.32 12.04
C ALA A 83 -14.65 -0.90 12.08
N TYR A 84 -13.42 -0.72 12.57
CA TYR A 84 -12.45 -1.82 12.74
C TYR A 84 -12.99 -2.93 13.66
N LEU A 85 -13.57 -2.56 14.80
CA LEU A 85 -14.19 -3.52 15.72
C LEU A 85 -15.41 -4.22 15.09
N LYS A 86 -16.25 -3.48 14.35
CA LYS A 86 -17.44 -4.03 13.67
C LYS A 86 -17.07 -5.01 12.56
N HIS A 87 -15.99 -4.76 11.84
CA HIS A 87 -15.51 -5.61 10.74
C HIS A 87 -14.50 -6.67 11.21
N HIS A 88 -14.64 -7.15 12.45
CA HIS A 88 -13.81 -8.23 13.00
C HIS A 88 -12.31 -7.99 12.85
N ARG A 89 -11.86 -6.74 13.03
CA ARG A 89 -10.45 -6.34 12.96
C ARG A 89 -9.83 -6.44 11.55
N ASP A 90 -10.65 -6.42 10.51
CA ASP A 90 -10.19 -6.27 9.13
C ASP A 90 -9.96 -4.79 8.78
N VAL A 91 -8.68 -4.40 8.63
CA VAL A 91 -8.30 -3.01 8.31
C VAL A 91 -8.73 -2.61 6.89
N LEU A 92 -8.66 -3.52 5.92
CA LEU A 92 -8.99 -3.21 4.53
C LEU A 92 -10.47 -2.89 4.38
N LEU A 93 -11.33 -3.62 5.08
CA LEU A 93 -12.77 -3.33 5.10
C LEU A 93 -13.08 -2.09 5.95
N ALA A 94 -12.50 -1.99 7.14
CA ALA A 94 -12.81 -0.89 8.06
C ALA A 94 -12.31 0.47 7.56
N GLY A 95 -11.18 0.49 6.85
CA GLY A 95 -10.49 1.68 6.35
C GLY A 95 -11.05 2.27 5.07
N THR A 96 -12.31 2.02 4.68
CA THR A 96 -12.89 2.47 3.40
C THR A 96 -13.96 3.56 3.52
N ARG A 97 -14.00 4.28 4.65
CA ARG A 97 -15.03 5.32 4.87
C ARG A 97 -14.71 6.64 4.20
N ASN A 98 -13.44 7.06 4.29
CA ASN A 98 -12.92 8.27 3.70
C ASN A 98 -11.68 7.94 2.86
N VAL A 99 -11.39 8.78 1.87
CA VAL A 99 -10.26 8.58 0.98
C VAL A 99 -9.56 9.91 0.67
N HIS A 100 -8.25 9.84 0.53
CA HIS A 100 -7.39 10.89 0.01
C HIS A 100 -6.63 10.31 -1.17
N LYS A 101 -6.80 10.92 -2.34
CA LYS A 101 -6.06 10.54 -3.54
C LYS A 101 -4.72 11.27 -3.54
N CYS A 102 -3.65 10.51 -3.58
CA CYS A 102 -2.30 11.08 -3.62
C CYS A 102 -2.12 11.84 -4.92
N LYS A 103 -1.62 13.08 -4.83
CA LYS A 103 -1.26 13.85 -6.01
C LYS A 103 -0.02 13.21 -6.63
N LYS A 104 -0.20 12.49 -7.74
CA LYS A 104 0.94 12.09 -8.57
C LYS A 104 1.49 13.37 -9.23
N GLY A 105 2.78 13.64 -9.02
CA GLY A 105 3.45 14.82 -9.54
C GLY A 105 3.18 15.04 -11.03
N ARG A 106 2.95 16.30 -11.38
CA ARG A 106 2.78 16.80 -12.75
C ARG A 106 4.02 16.57 -13.61
#